data_AF-A0A8H2NMY3-F1
#
_entry.id   AF-A0A8H2NMY3-F1
#
_cell.length_a   1.000
_cell.length_b   1.000
_cell.length_c   1.000
_cell.angle_alpha   90.00
_cell.angle_beta   90.00
_cell.angle_gamma   90.00
#
_symmetry.space_group_name_H-M   'P 1'
#
loop_
_entity.id
_entity.type
_entity.pdbx_description
1 polymer ?
#
loop_
_entity_poly.entity_id
_entity_poly.type
_entity_poly.pdbx_seq_one_letter_code
_entity_poly.pdbx_strand_id
1 'polypeptide(L)'
;MHKGDPVPLSQEAHQFMINEMCIDTQDLTEKINSLGCDSHVGDIYRMIESFFTSLNKENAEEEIQRIFLNYEHLFEDEHAYAIIDPIRHAFAGFAYGGLHQLFTRQENEAWYPRVLLTKELKPNDIANLAETVEIYRGCGMNEHIIQKYGQSWSTSKNVAEQFAYVHYQNQPWFNIQNRAVLQSTISKSAIFYSKQECEFEVVINVNLLGKVQVRP
;
A
#
# COMPACT_ATOMS: atom_id res chain seq x y z
N MET A 1 28.69 23.22 9.49
CA MET A 1 28.86 21.94 10.22
C MET A 1 28.10 20.89 9.45
N HIS A 2 28.74 19.75 9.20
CA HIS A 2 28.42 18.64 8.29
C HIS A 2 27.04 18.61 7.61
N LYS A 3 27.05 18.86 6.29
CA LYS A 3 26.13 18.22 5.36
C LYS A 3 26.47 16.72 5.37
N GLY A 4 25.74 15.95 6.17
CA GLY A 4 25.72 14.51 6.01
C GLY A 4 24.79 14.23 4.84
N ASP A 5 25.28 13.59 3.79
CA ASP A 5 24.41 12.98 2.78
C ASP A 5 23.32 12.17 3.49
N PRO A 6 22.07 12.16 3.00
CA PRO A 6 21.02 11.34 3.59
C PRO A 6 21.55 9.91 3.70
N VAL A 7 21.68 9.41 4.94
CA VAL A 7 22.14 8.05 5.17
C VAL A 7 21.04 7.15 4.61
N PRO A 8 21.31 6.39 3.53
CA PRO A 8 20.32 5.48 3.00
C PRO A 8 19.96 4.45 4.07
N LEU A 9 18.74 3.91 4.00
CA LEU A 9 18.32 2.83 4.87
C LEU A 9 19.33 1.70 4.86
N SER A 10 19.53 1.05 6.01
CA SER A 10 20.41 -0.12 6.06
C SER A 10 19.90 -1.19 5.11
N GLN A 11 20.82 -2.01 4.59
CA GLN A 11 20.44 -3.14 3.73
C GLN A 11 19.45 -4.07 4.44
N GLU A 12 19.58 -4.23 5.76
CA GLU A 12 18.69 -5.04 6.58
C GLU A 12 17.27 -4.43 6.61
N ALA A 13 17.14 -3.14 6.94
CA ALA A 13 15.86 -2.45 6.95
C ALA A 13 15.19 -2.50 5.58
N HIS A 14 15.96 -2.26 4.50
CA HIS A 14 15.46 -2.32 3.13
C HIS A 14 14.93 -3.71 2.78
N GLN A 15 15.68 -4.77 3.10
CA GLN A 15 15.23 -6.14 2.84
C GLN A 15 14.04 -6.55 3.70
N PHE A 16 13.97 -6.09 4.96
CA PHE A 16 12.84 -6.36 5.82
C PHE A 16 11.55 -5.73 5.28
N MET A 17 11.62 -4.47 4.85
CA MET A 17 10.45 -3.80 4.26
C MET A 17 9.94 -4.51 3.01
N ILE A 18 10.83 -4.97 2.13
CA ILE A 18 10.43 -5.71 0.92
C ILE A 18 9.84 -7.09 1.27
N ASN A 19 10.54 -7.87 2.08
CA ASN A 19 10.24 -9.29 2.24
C ASN A 19 9.18 -9.56 3.32
N GLU A 20 9.16 -8.74 4.37
CA GLU A 20 8.27 -8.92 5.51
C GLU A 20 7.07 -7.97 5.48
N MET A 21 7.31 -6.68 5.23
CA MET A 21 6.25 -5.68 5.16
C MET A 21 5.62 -5.57 3.76
N CYS A 22 6.21 -6.21 2.74
CA CYS A 22 5.76 -6.11 1.35
C CYS A 22 5.66 -4.66 0.84
N ILE A 23 6.47 -3.75 1.37
CA ILE A 23 6.49 -2.34 0.94
C ILE A 23 7.28 -2.22 -0.35
N ASP A 24 6.71 -1.50 -1.31
CA ASP A 24 7.41 -1.04 -2.51
C ASP A 24 8.41 0.07 -2.13
N THR A 25 9.64 -0.32 -1.87
CA THR A 25 10.68 0.61 -1.42
C THR A 25 11.11 1.58 -2.51
N GLN A 26 10.88 1.25 -3.79
CA GLN A 26 11.13 2.18 -4.89
C GLN A 26 10.11 3.32 -4.85
N ASP A 27 8.82 3.00 -4.75
CA ASP A 27 7.74 4.00 -4.62
C ASP A 27 7.94 4.89 -3.40
N LEU A 28 8.28 4.28 -2.26
CA LEU A 28 8.60 4.99 -1.01
C LEU A 28 9.78 5.96 -1.20
N THR A 29 10.87 5.50 -1.80
CA THR A 29 12.08 6.30 -2.05
C THR A 29 11.78 7.47 -2.98
N GLU A 30 11.06 7.23 -4.08
CA GLU A 30 10.62 8.26 -5.02
C GLU A 30 9.76 9.32 -4.32
N LYS A 31 8.83 8.90 -3.45
CA LYS A 31 7.99 9.82 -2.69
C LYS A 31 8.79 10.67 -1.71
N ILE A 32 9.68 10.07 -0.91
CA ILE A 32 10.51 10.81 0.06
C ILE A 32 11.39 11.83 -0.67
N ASN A 33 12.07 11.40 -1.74
CA ASN A 33 12.97 12.27 -2.50
C ASN A 33 12.24 13.39 -3.25
N SER A 34 10.92 13.31 -3.40
CA SER A 34 10.10 14.38 -4.02
C SER A 34 9.95 15.64 -3.15
N LEU A 35 10.28 15.59 -1.86
CA LEU A 35 10.18 16.73 -0.94
C LEU A 35 11.11 17.90 -1.30
N GLY A 36 12.14 17.68 -2.11
CA GLY A 36 13.07 18.73 -2.56
C GLY A 36 13.90 19.40 -1.46
N CYS A 37 13.74 18.98 -0.20
CA CYS A 37 14.47 19.47 0.97
C CYS A 37 15.37 18.36 1.54
N ASP A 38 16.68 18.44 1.28
CA ASP A 38 17.65 17.39 1.66
C ASP A 38 17.65 17.06 3.15
N SER A 39 17.42 18.06 4.02
CA SER A 39 17.35 17.82 5.47
C SER A 39 16.13 16.99 5.86
N HIS A 40 14.96 17.28 5.28
CA HIS A 40 13.73 16.50 5.52
C HIS A 40 13.91 15.07 5.02
N VAL A 41 14.46 14.90 3.81
CA VAL A 41 14.76 13.58 3.24
C VAL A 41 15.64 12.77 4.18
N GLY A 42 16.74 13.35 4.66
CA GLY A 42 17.65 12.68 5.59
C GLY A 42 17.01 12.33 6.94
N ASP A 43 16.17 13.20 7.49
CA ASP A 43 15.44 12.95 8.73
C ASP A 43 14.44 11.80 8.58
N ILE A 44 13.72 11.75 7.45
CA ILE A 44 12.74 10.69 7.19
C ILE A 44 13.41 9.32 7.10
N TYR A 45 14.54 9.20 6.41
CA TYR A 45 15.28 7.93 6.38
C TYR A 45 15.78 7.51 7.76
N ARG A 46 16.29 8.45 8.57
CA ARG A 46 16.70 8.15 9.96
C ARG A 46 15.51 7.72 10.83
N MET A 47 14.35 8.33 10.61
CA MET A 47 13.12 7.98 11.32
C MET A 47 12.68 6.55 10.96
N ILE A 48 12.64 6.20 9.67
CA ILE A 48 12.31 4.85 9.19
C ILE A 48 13.27 3.81 9.76
N GLU A 49 14.58 4.07 9.75
CA GLU A 49 15.59 3.17 10.34
C GLU A 49 15.34 2.94 11.85
N SER A 50 14.94 4.01 12.55
CA SER A 50 14.61 3.95 13.97
C SER A 50 13.31 3.18 14.24
N PHE A 51 12.32 3.30 13.35
CA PHE A 51 11.09 2.50 13.40
C PHE A 51 11.40 1.02 13.17
N PHE A 52 12.20 0.68 12.14
CA PHE A 52 12.65 -0.67 11.87
C PHE A 52 13.31 -1.30 13.11
N THR A 53 14.26 -0.59 13.72
CA THR A 53 14.92 -1.05 14.95
C THR A 53 13.92 -1.29 16.10
N SER A 54 12.87 -0.47 16.18
CA SER A 54 11.86 -0.55 17.25
C SER A 54 10.87 -1.70 17.07
N LEU A 55 10.74 -2.29 15.87
CA LEU A 55 9.91 -3.48 15.65
C LEU A 55 10.34 -4.68 16.49
N ASN A 56 11.60 -4.72 16.94
CA ASN A 56 12.13 -5.78 17.80
C ASN A 56 11.84 -5.57 19.31
N LYS A 57 11.13 -4.49 19.69
CA LYS A 57 10.82 -4.17 21.08
C LYS A 57 9.44 -4.70 21.46
N GLU A 58 9.26 -5.06 22.73
CA GLU A 58 7.96 -5.53 23.26
C GLU A 58 6.86 -4.47 23.13
N ASN A 59 7.21 -3.19 23.27
CA ASN A 59 6.29 -2.05 23.13
C ASN A 59 6.52 -1.27 21.82
N ALA A 60 6.75 -1.99 20.71
CA ALA A 60 7.11 -1.41 19.42
C ALA A 60 6.21 -0.24 18.97
N GLU A 61 4.90 -0.32 19.13
CA GLU A 61 3.95 0.75 18.77
C GLU A 61 4.21 2.04 19.55
N GLU A 62 4.40 1.95 20.86
CA GLU A 62 4.69 3.10 21.74
C GLU A 62 6.04 3.73 21.38
N GLU A 63 7.02 2.90 21.06
CA GLU A 63 8.36 3.34 20.67
C GLU A 63 8.36 4.03 19.30
N ILE A 64 7.58 3.51 18.34
CA ILE A 64 7.34 4.15 17.04
C ILE A 64 6.69 5.52 17.25
N GLN A 65 5.65 5.62 18.10
CA GLN A 65 5.01 6.89 18.40
C GLN A 65 5.99 7.88 19.05
N ARG A 66 6.80 7.41 20.02
CA ARG A 66 7.81 8.24 20.70
C ARG A 66 8.88 8.74 19.73
N ILE A 67 9.34 7.89 18.81
CA ILE A 67 10.29 8.27 17.77
C ILE A 67 9.68 9.32 16.86
N PHE A 68 8.44 9.11 16.39
CA PHE A 68 7.75 10.08 15.53
C PHE A 68 7.67 11.47 16.16
N LEU A 69 7.35 11.55 17.46
CA LEU A 69 7.29 12.83 18.18
C LEU A 69 8.66 13.53 18.30
N ASN A 70 9.79 12.81 18.20
CA ASN A 70 11.11 13.44 18.15
C ASN A 70 11.39 14.16 16.83
N TYR A 71 10.54 13.97 15.81
CA TYR A 71 10.61 14.65 14.52
C TYR A 71 9.51 15.72 14.39
N GLU A 72 9.08 16.32 15.51
CA GLU A 72 8.04 17.37 15.53
C GLU A 72 8.35 18.59 14.64
N HIS A 73 9.64 18.85 14.38
CA HIS A 73 10.07 19.91 13.47
C HIS A 73 9.61 19.71 12.02
N LEU A 74 9.26 18.47 11.64
CA LEU A 74 8.68 18.16 10.33
C LEU A 74 7.17 18.39 10.26
N PHE A 75 6.49 18.64 11.39
CA PHE A 75 5.03 18.72 11.44
C PHE A 75 4.49 20.02 10.85
N GLU A 76 5.30 21.08 10.83
CA GLU A 76 4.93 22.37 10.24
C GLU A 76 4.99 22.35 8.70
N ASP A 77 5.70 21.39 8.10
CA ASP A 77 5.74 21.18 6.66
C ASP A 77 4.68 20.17 6.25
N GLU A 78 3.61 20.65 5.62
CA GLU A 78 2.47 19.83 5.20
C GLU A 78 2.89 18.67 4.28
N HIS A 79 3.88 18.88 3.40
CA HIS A 79 4.35 17.85 2.49
C HIS A 79 5.15 16.77 3.21
N ALA A 80 6.02 17.16 4.15
CA ALA A 80 6.77 16.23 4.98
C ALA A 80 5.82 15.45 5.89
N TYR A 81 4.90 16.13 6.57
CA TYR A 81 3.89 15.52 7.45
C TYR A 81 3.04 14.48 6.71
N ALA A 82 2.58 14.80 5.49
CA ALA A 82 1.83 13.90 4.62
C ALA A 82 2.61 12.63 4.18
N ILE A 83 3.90 12.54 4.48
CA ILE A 83 4.73 11.34 4.26
C ILE A 83 5.02 10.63 5.58
N ILE A 84 5.46 11.37 6.60
CA ILE A 84 5.91 10.76 7.86
C ILE A 84 4.78 10.13 8.66
N ASP A 85 3.58 10.71 8.62
CA ASP A 85 2.45 10.20 9.39
C ASP A 85 1.91 8.87 8.82
N PRO A 86 1.71 8.72 7.48
CA PRO A 86 1.41 7.42 6.88
C PRO A 86 2.50 6.35 7.12
N ILE A 87 3.79 6.74 7.08
CA ILE A 87 4.89 5.82 7.40
C ILE A 87 4.81 5.36 8.85
N ARG A 88 4.60 6.27 9.80
CA ARG A 88 4.38 5.93 11.22
C ARG A 88 3.22 4.95 11.37
N HIS A 89 2.08 5.24 10.73
CA HIS A 89 0.91 4.37 10.73
C HIS A 89 1.24 2.98 10.17
N ALA A 90 2.00 2.89 9.08
CA ALA A 90 2.42 1.62 8.49
C ALA A 90 3.28 0.78 9.44
N PHE A 91 4.31 1.39 10.05
CA PHE A 91 5.17 0.68 11.00
C PHE A 91 4.40 0.28 12.28
N ALA A 92 3.54 1.15 12.81
CA ALA A 92 2.72 0.83 13.98
C ALA A 92 1.71 -0.29 13.68
N GLY A 93 1.05 -0.26 12.51
CA GLY A 93 0.16 -1.33 12.05
C GLY A 93 0.88 -2.67 11.93
N PHE A 94 2.09 -2.67 11.37
CA PHE A 94 2.92 -3.87 11.31
C PHE A 94 3.36 -4.36 12.69
N ALA A 95 3.73 -3.46 13.61
CA ALA A 95 4.06 -3.82 14.99
C ALA A 95 2.89 -4.49 15.72
N TYR A 96 1.66 -3.98 15.52
CA TYR A 96 0.46 -4.48 16.20
C TYR A 96 0.04 -5.89 15.74
N GLY A 97 0.12 -6.19 14.44
CA GLY A 97 -0.36 -7.48 13.93
C GLY A 97 0.22 -7.87 12.57
N GLY A 98 1.46 -7.49 12.32
CA GLY A 98 2.24 -7.86 11.15
C GLY A 98 1.65 -7.36 9.84
N LEU A 99 2.00 -8.06 8.77
CA LEU A 99 1.59 -7.72 7.41
C LEU A 99 0.05 -7.62 7.26
N HIS A 100 -0.72 -8.40 8.02
CA HIS A 100 -2.18 -8.36 7.95
C HIS A 100 -2.73 -7.01 8.39
N GLN A 101 -2.27 -6.49 9.52
CA GLN A 101 -2.72 -5.20 10.02
C GLN A 101 -2.15 -4.04 9.19
N LEU A 102 -0.90 -4.15 8.73
CA LEU A 102 -0.33 -3.20 7.78
C LEU A 102 -1.18 -3.10 6.50
N PHE A 103 -1.58 -4.23 5.92
CA PHE A 103 -2.30 -4.27 4.65
C PHE A 103 -3.77 -3.84 4.79
N THR A 104 -4.47 -4.32 5.82
CA THR A 104 -5.94 -4.10 5.94
C THR A 104 -6.33 -2.75 6.52
N ARG A 105 -5.39 -2.01 7.11
CA ARG A 105 -5.63 -0.67 7.69
C ARG A 105 -5.10 0.48 6.84
N GLN A 106 -4.76 0.21 5.57
CA GLN A 106 -4.27 1.25 4.67
C GLN A 106 -5.35 2.33 4.46
N GLU A 107 -4.96 3.59 4.65
CA GLU A 107 -5.83 4.74 4.38
C GLU A 107 -5.66 5.18 2.92
N ASN A 108 -6.59 4.76 2.06
CA ASN A 108 -6.50 4.99 0.61
C ASN A 108 -6.92 6.41 0.16
N GLU A 109 -7.33 7.28 1.09
CA GLU A 109 -7.74 8.66 0.79
C GLU A 109 -6.55 9.64 0.75
N ALA A 110 -5.43 9.26 1.37
CA ALA A 110 -4.16 9.99 1.35
C ALA A 110 -3.06 9.10 0.77
N TRP A 111 -1.85 9.66 0.61
CA TRP A 111 -0.71 8.82 0.26
C TRP A 111 -0.39 7.87 1.41
N TYR A 112 -0.09 6.62 1.10
CA TYR A 112 0.34 5.59 2.03
C TYR A 112 1.44 4.75 1.37
N PRO A 113 2.42 4.21 2.12
CA PRO A 113 3.42 3.31 1.54
C PRO A 113 2.76 2.16 0.78
N ARG A 114 3.05 2.04 -0.51
CA ARG A 114 2.42 1.02 -1.36
C ARG A 114 2.81 -0.39 -0.88
N VAL A 115 1.83 -1.16 -0.42
CA VAL A 115 2.01 -2.56 -0.03
C VAL A 115 1.67 -3.49 -1.20
N LEU A 116 2.68 -4.20 -1.71
CA LEU A 116 2.56 -5.17 -2.80
C LEU A 116 2.70 -6.60 -2.25
N LEU A 117 1.59 -7.28 -2.01
CA LEU A 117 1.62 -8.64 -1.48
C LEU A 117 2.36 -9.58 -2.45
N THR A 118 3.37 -10.26 -1.94
CA THR A 118 4.15 -11.29 -2.65
C THR A 118 3.95 -12.69 -2.08
N LYS A 119 3.22 -12.78 -0.95
CA LYS A 119 2.94 -14.00 -0.20
C LYS A 119 1.50 -13.99 0.30
N GLU A 120 0.98 -15.18 0.59
CA GLU A 120 -0.38 -15.33 1.15
C GLU A 120 -0.49 -14.59 2.49
N LEU A 121 -1.49 -13.73 2.60
CA LEU A 121 -1.82 -12.96 3.78
C LEU A 121 -2.89 -13.68 4.61
N LYS A 122 -2.65 -13.88 5.91
CA LYS A 122 -3.59 -14.56 6.82
C LYS A 122 -4.06 -13.63 7.94
N PRO A 123 -5.29 -13.82 8.45
CA PRO A 123 -6.33 -14.74 7.99
C PRO A 123 -6.92 -14.33 6.62
N ASN A 124 -7.50 -15.28 5.88
CA ASN A 124 -8.18 -15.03 4.60
C ASN A 124 -9.23 -16.11 4.30
N ASP A 125 -10.06 -15.85 3.29
CA ASP A 125 -11.14 -16.73 2.80
C ASP A 125 -10.79 -17.46 1.50
N ILE A 126 -9.50 -17.55 1.13
CA ILE A 126 -9.10 -18.12 -0.18
C ILE A 126 -9.56 -19.57 -0.33
N ALA A 127 -9.54 -20.34 0.76
CA ALA A 127 -9.97 -21.74 0.75
C ALA A 127 -11.43 -21.92 0.31
N ASN A 128 -12.27 -20.89 0.46
CA ASN A 128 -13.70 -20.91 0.10
C ASN A 128 -13.95 -20.56 -1.37
N LEU A 129 -12.94 -20.11 -2.10
CA LEU A 129 -13.04 -19.75 -3.51
C LEU A 129 -12.98 -21.00 -4.42
N ALA A 130 -13.61 -20.91 -5.58
CA ALA A 130 -13.47 -21.90 -6.65
C ALA A 130 -12.03 -21.91 -7.21
N GLU A 131 -11.62 -23.01 -7.87
CA GLU A 131 -10.27 -23.13 -8.46
C GLU A 131 -9.97 -22.06 -9.52
N THR A 132 -11.00 -21.62 -10.24
CA THR A 132 -10.94 -20.47 -11.14
C THR A 132 -11.96 -19.45 -10.68
N VAL A 133 -11.51 -18.22 -10.45
CA VAL A 133 -12.31 -17.14 -9.89
C VAL A 133 -12.48 -16.06 -10.94
N GLU A 134 -13.72 -15.62 -11.17
CA GLU A 134 -14.02 -14.42 -11.94
C GLU A 134 -13.87 -13.20 -11.03
N ILE A 135 -13.16 -12.19 -11.52
CA ILE A 135 -12.78 -11.03 -10.72
C ILE A 135 -12.98 -9.73 -11.50
N TYR A 136 -13.26 -8.67 -10.77
CA TYR A 136 -13.57 -7.34 -11.28
C TYR A 136 -12.73 -6.28 -10.58
N ARG A 137 -12.39 -5.20 -11.28
CA ARG A 137 -11.69 -4.06 -10.71
C ARG A 137 -12.28 -2.76 -11.21
N GLY A 138 -12.68 -1.89 -10.29
CA GLY A 138 -13.03 -0.52 -10.59
C GLY A 138 -11.78 0.34 -10.58
N CYS A 139 -11.43 0.96 -11.71
CA CYS A 139 -10.19 1.72 -11.83
C CYS A 139 -10.26 2.81 -12.89
N GLY A 140 -9.14 3.49 -13.12
CA GLY A 140 -9.00 4.39 -14.26
C GLY A 140 -8.88 3.61 -15.57
N MET A 141 -9.46 4.12 -16.67
CA MET A 141 -9.32 3.51 -18.00
C MET A 141 -7.85 3.41 -18.43
N ASN A 142 -7.03 4.36 -17.99
CA ASN A 142 -5.59 4.37 -18.26
C ASN A 142 -4.86 3.10 -17.79
N GLU A 143 -5.29 2.45 -16.69
CA GLU A 143 -4.68 1.16 -16.24
C GLU A 143 -4.77 0.10 -17.34
N HIS A 144 -5.89 0.04 -18.05
CA HIS A 144 -6.09 -0.91 -19.15
C HIS A 144 -5.30 -0.54 -20.40
N ILE A 145 -5.23 0.76 -20.73
CA ILE A 145 -4.48 1.25 -21.89
C ILE A 145 -2.99 0.91 -21.77
N ILE A 146 -2.41 1.12 -20.59
CA ILE A 146 -0.98 0.86 -20.33
C ILE A 146 -0.71 -0.57 -19.86
N GLN A 147 -1.76 -1.38 -19.66
CA GLN A 147 -1.71 -2.75 -19.15
C GLN A 147 -0.94 -2.89 -17.83
N LYS A 148 -1.10 -1.92 -16.92
CA LYS A 148 -0.56 -1.97 -15.56
C LYS A 148 -1.72 -1.94 -14.57
N TYR A 149 -1.96 -3.08 -13.95
CA TYR A 149 -3.09 -3.29 -13.05
C TYR A 149 -2.64 -3.34 -11.59
N GLY A 150 -3.44 -2.79 -10.68
CA GLY A 150 -3.27 -3.00 -9.24
C GLY A 150 -3.60 -4.44 -8.81
N GLN A 151 -3.14 -4.84 -7.62
CA GLN A 151 -3.35 -6.18 -7.07
C GLN A 151 -4.73 -6.39 -6.45
N SER A 152 -5.42 -5.34 -5.96
CA SER A 152 -6.75 -5.47 -5.35
C SER A 152 -7.86 -5.49 -6.41
N TRP A 153 -8.64 -6.56 -6.39
CA TRP A 153 -9.80 -6.84 -7.23
C TRP A 153 -10.97 -7.28 -6.32
N SER A 154 -12.16 -7.45 -6.88
CA SER A 154 -13.35 -7.93 -6.17
C SER A 154 -13.97 -9.09 -6.93
N THR A 155 -14.56 -10.06 -6.24
CA THR A 155 -15.40 -11.09 -6.88
C THR A 155 -16.80 -10.55 -7.22
N SER A 156 -17.12 -9.31 -6.85
CA SER A 156 -18.40 -8.65 -7.10
C SER A 156 -18.27 -7.52 -8.13
N LYS A 157 -18.98 -7.66 -9.26
CA LYS A 157 -19.07 -6.59 -10.28
C LYS A 157 -19.62 -5.29 -9.68
N ASN A 158 -20.65 -5.38 -8.83
CA ASN A 158 -21.29 -4.22 -8.22
C ASN A 158 -20.28 -3.44 -7.36
N VAL A 159 -19.46 -4.13 -6.56
CA VAL A 159 -18.42 -3.45 -5.77
C VAL A 159 -17.41 -2.77 -6.69
N ALA A 160 -16.97 -3.43 -7.76
CA ALA A 160 -16.09 -2.80 -8.74
C ALA A 160 -16.71 -1.56 -9.41
N GLU A 161 -18.03 -1.56 -9.67
CA GLU A 161 -18.76 -0.39 -10.17
C GLU A 161 -18.77 0.76 -9.13
N GLN A 162 -18.96 0.45 -7.84
CA GLN A 162 -18.88 1.44 -6.77
C GLN A 162 -17.49 2.08 -6.69
N PHE A 163 -16.41 1.30 -6.79
CA PHE A 163 -15.04 1.83 -6.82
C PHE A 163 -14.76 2.67 -8.08
N ALA A 164 -15.26 2.25 -9.24
CA ALA A 164 -15.05 2.98 -10.49
C ALA A 164 -15.75 4.34 -10.48
N TYR A 165 -16.99 4.42 -9.98
CA TYR A 165 -17.87 5.55 -10.26
C TYR A 165 -18.38 6.31 -9.03
N VAL A 166 -18.33 5.72 -7.83
CA VAL A 166 -19.00 6.28 -6.64
C VAL A 166 -18.02 6.67 -5.53
N HIS A 167 -17.12 5.76 -5.11
CA HIS A 167 -16.28 5.96 -3.92
C HIS A 167 -15.43 7.23 -3.99
N TYR A 168 -14.86 7.50 -5.16
CA TYR A 168 -13.96 8.62 -5.35
C TYR A 168 -14.62 9.82 -6.07
N GLN A 169 -15.93 9.82 -6.28
CA GLN A 169 -16.60 10.81 -7.14
C GLN A 169 -16.43 12.27 -6.65
N ASN A 170 -16.22 12.46 -5.35
CA ASN A 170 -16.03 13.78 -4.73
C ASN A 170 -14.55 14.20 -4.64
N GLN A 171 -13.63 13.38 -5.12
CA GLN A 171 -12.20 13.66 -5.05
C GLN A 171 -11.75 14.61 -6.17
N PRO A 172 -10.85 15.58 -5.91
CA PRO A 172 -10.43 16.56 -6.92
C PRO A 172 -9.81 15.94 -8.19
N TRP A 173 -9.20 14.77 -8.06
CA TRP A 173 -8.56 14.02 -9.15
C TRP A 173 -9.52 13.09 -9.90
N PHE A 174 -10.79 13.02 -9.51
CA PHE A 174 -11.77 12.14 -10.15
C PHE A 174 -12.18 12.66 -11.53
N ASN A 175 -12.06 11.79 -12.55
CA ASN A 175 -12.53 12.07 -13.90
C ASN A 175 -13.37 10.91 -14.40
N ILE A 176 -14.69 11.13 -14.52
CA ILE A 176 -15.65 10.13 -14.98
C ILE A 176 -15.33 9.54 -16.36
N GLN A 177 -14.73 10.33 -17.26
CA GLN A 177 -14.34 9.88 -18.60
C GLN A 177 -13.13 8.94 -18.59
N ASN A 178 -12.39 8.91 -17.48
CA ASN A 178 -11.26 8.02 -17.25
C ASN A 178 -11.60 7.02 -16.14
N ARG A 179 -12.78 6.41 -16.18
CA ARG A 179 -13.18 5.31 -15.27
C ARG A 179 -13.63 4.10 -16.07
N ALA A 180 -13.36 2.91 -15.53
CA ALA A 180 -13.72 1.65 -16.15
C ALA A 180 -13.95 0.57 -15.09
N VAL A 181 -14.77 -0.41 -15.43
CA VAL A 181 -14.81 -1.70 -14.74
C VAL A 181 -14.09 -2.71 -15.62
N LEU A 182 -13.05 -3.31 -15.07
CA LEU A 182 -12.30 -4.38 -15.71
C LEU A 182 -12.80 -5.72 -15.21
N GLN A 183 -12.74 -6.73 -16.06
CA GLN A 183 -12.99 -8.12 -15.69
C GLN A 183 -11.81 -9.00 -16.14
N SER A 184 -11.49 -10.00 -15.32
CA SER A 184 -10.61 -11.09 -15.69
C SER A 184 -11.03 -12.40 -15.01
N THR A 185 -10.29 -13.47 -15.27
CA THR A 185 -10.33 -14.72 -14.51
C THR A 185 -8.94 -15.04 -13.98
N ILE A 186 -8.87 -15.69 -12.82
CA ILE A 186 -7.60 -16.06 -12.20
C ILE A 186 -7.68 -17.42 -11.51
N SER A 187 -6.57 -18.14 -11.50
CA SER A 187 -6.42 -19.35 -10.68
C SER A 187 -6.41 -18.99 -9.20
N LYS A 188 -7.08 -19.77 -8.37
CA LYS A 188 -7.04 -19.65 -6.90
C LYS A 188 -5.62 -19.64 -6.35
N SER A 189 -4.71 -20.40 -6.98
CA SER A 189 -3.29 -20.46 -6.59
C SER A 189 -2.51 -19.15 -6.80
N ALA A 190 -3.09 -18.18 -7.50
CA ALA A 190 -2.49 -16.87 -7.76
C ALA A 190 -3.10 -15.76 -6.88
N ILE A 191 -3.92 -16.12 -5.89
CA ILE A 191 -4.54 -15.18 -4.94
C ILE A 191 -3.68 -15.14 -3.68
N PHE A 192 -3.30 -13.94 -3.26
CA PHE A 192 -2.55 -13.68 -2.01
C PHE A 192 -3.47 -13.38 -0.83
N TYR A 193 -4.64 -12.82 -1.07
CA TYR A 193 -5.61 -12.50 -0.01
C TYR A 193 -7.04 -12.60 -0.53
N SER A 194 -7.98 -12.95 0.33
CA SER A 194 -9.40 -12.92 0.05
C SER A 194 -10.16 -12.57 1.32
N LYS A 195 -11.14 -11.66 1.20
CA LYS A 195 -12.12 -11.37 2.23
C LYS A 195 -13.49 -11.23 1.59
N GLN A 196 -14.34 -12.24 1.77
CA GLN A 196 -15.62 -12.33 1.07
C GLN A 196 -16.77 -11.66 1.82
N GLU A 197 -16.46 -10.65 2.61
CA GLU A 197 -17.39 -9.80 3.35
C GLU A 197 -17.19 -8.33 2.95
N CYS A 198 -18.29 -7.57 2.90
CA CYS A 198 -18.34 -6.14 2.51
C CYS A 198 -17.93 -5.86 1.05
N GLU A 199 -16.63 -5.92 0.73
CA GLU A 199 -16.06 -5.55 -0.57
C GLU A 199 -15.78 -6.75 -1.48
N PHE A 200 -15.88 -7.97 -0.94
CA PHE A 200 -15.56 -9.21 -1.64
C PHE A 200 -14.15 -9.20 -2.26
N GLU A 201 -13.21 -8.58 -1.54
CA GLU A 201 -11.85 -8.31 -2.02
C GLU A 201 -11.09 -9.61 -2.27
N VAL A 202 -10.33 -9.61 -3.36
CA VAL A 202 -9.25 -10.56 -3.62
C VAL A 202 -8.00 -9.79 -4.05
N VAL A 203 -6.86 -10.14 -3.48
CA VAL A 203 -5.56 -9.55 -3.85
C VAL A 203 -4.78 -10.59 -4.62
N ILE A 204 -4.28 -10.23 -5.80
CA ILE A 204 -3.80 -11.19 -6.78
C ILE A 204 -2.34 -10.98 -7.17
N ASN A 205 -1.72 -12.05 -7.65
CA ASN A 205 -0.52 -11.97 -8.48
C ASN A 205 -0.89 -11.53 -9.89
N VAL A 206 -0.72 -10.25 -10.18
CA VAL A 206 -1.05 -9.63 -11.48
C VAL A 206 -0.30 -10.26 -12.66
N ASN A 207 0.85 -10.88 -12.43
CA ASN A 207 1.62 -11.57 -13.48
C ASN A 207 0.94 -12.88 -13.95
N LEU A 208 -0.01 -13.39 -13.16
CA LEU A 208 -0.77 -14.61 -13.46
C LEU A 208 -2.23 -14.30 -13.84
N LEU A 209 -2.53 -13.03 -14.09
CA LEU A 209 -3.85 -12.58 -14.47
C LEU A 209 -4.21 -13.09 -15.88
N GLY A 210 -5.45 -13.59 -16.03
CA GLY A 210 -5.98 -13.94 -17.33
C GLY A 210 -6.21 -12.73 -18.23
N LYS A 211 -6.84 -12.95 -19.39
CA LYS A 211 -7.17 -11.88 -20.33
C LYS A 211 -8.12 -10.86 -19.67
N VAL A 212 -7.63 -9.63 -19.53
CA VAL A 212 -8.41 -8.50 -19.00
C VAL A 212 -9.28 -7.88 -20.10
N GLN A 213 -10.53 -7.60 -19.77
CA GLN A 213 -11.50 -6.96 -20.67
C GLN A 213 -12.22 -5.82 -19.96
N VAL A 214 -12.50 -4.74 -20.66
CA VAL A 214 -13.40 -3.68 -20.18
C VAL A 214 -14.83 -4.20 -20.21
N ARG A 215 -15.56 -4.01 -19.11
CA ARG A 215 -17.00 -4.27 -19.03
C ARG A 215 -17.77 -2.96 -19.12
N PRO A 216 -18.80 -2.89 -19.97
CA PRO A 216 -19.74 -1.78 -19.98
C PRO A 216 -20.61 -1.75 -18.72
#